data_AF-A0A0T0PUA0-F1
#
_entry.id   AF-A0A0T0PUA0-F1
#
_cell.length_a   1.000
_cell.length_b   1.000
_cell.length_c   1.000
_cell.angle_alpha   90.00
_cell.angle_beta   90.00
_cell.angle_gamma   90.00
#
_symmetry.space_group_name_H-M   'P 1'
#
loop_
_entity.id
_entity.type
_entity.pdbx_description
1 polymer ?
#
loop_
_entity_poly.entity_id
_entity_poly.type
_entity_poly.pdbx_seq_one_letter_code
_entity_poly.pdbx_strand_id
1 'polypeptide(L)'
;MATNIEGQGGSGVGARAQGLLDAIGEELQAGARALGLDNIASRLDRLLAQPSPLDRFAAPPGTAPTPPAKAKAEVSYQVKAGDTLSRIAARHGSDVATLARINGLRDPDRLDVGQTLTLAAGASVAAEARVAARGGPATASSGGLSEKGKDFLYDHEAQAGVSNRLHWPKGASGVTLGPGYDMKGKSEGQVIRDLTAIGVDVDTAAKVAKGAGLSGADARDFATGNRSLVSLNKTQERQLLTNTVQGYADHVRGKITVPVTQNQFDAMVSFAYNIGIKGFDGSSALARLNAGDSAGAAEAMKLWNKSDGKVNQGLVNRRNDEVALFNTPGSGEARPTAAPAPPVAATDGVQARSAGVLAGIVESSGDARAKADLAAGRKVVVALRTPTDAHDNGGKGVYDDSIAVVWKDAGGTAHARVFAGNTDPSAQYSTEGPKAAKGSSVDADGDGRNDLGRLQAGTTRYVQQGGQFLGNTFFRATATTVAERDTNHDGLFDARDAARIDRTGAGTSMLIHQGGASNTWSAGCQTMARSDFNAFVGALGGQKAFSYVLVDAK
;
A
#
# COMPACT_ATOMS: atom_id res chain seq x y z
N MET A 1 37.87 60.72 10.91
CA MET A 1 36.73 61.61 11.19
C MET A 1 35.52 60.74 11.43
N ALA A 2 34.97 60.85 12.64
CA ALA A 2 33.80 60.12 13.07
C ALA A 2 32.54 60.64 12.39
N THR A 3 31.62 59.74 12.05
CA THR A 3 30.18 59.94 12.29
C THR A 3 29.50 58.58 12.47
N ASN A 4 29.01 58.35 13.69
CA ASN A 4 28.04 57.33 14.04
C ASN A 4 26.68 57.66 13.41
N ILE A 5 25.99 56.64 12.90
CA ILE A 5 24.52 56.51 13.00
C ILE A 5 24.23 55.06 13.38
N GLU A 6 23.66 54.88 14.56
CA GLU A 6 23.10 53.61 15.05
C GLU A 6 21.77 53.29 14.34
N GLY A 7 21.45 52.00 14.24
CA GLY A 7 20.07 51.52 14.24
C GLY A 7 19.54 50.95 12.92
N GLN A 8 19.65 49.62 12.75
CA GLN A 8 18.57 48.68 12.42
C GLN A 8 19.18 47.34 11.95
N GLY A 9 19.11 46.32 12.81
CA GLY A 9 19.42 44.94 12.43
C GLY A 9 18.26 44.32 11.66
N GLY A 10 18.57 43.52 10.63
CA GLY A 10 17.62 42.54 10.09
C GLY A 10 17.53 42.34 8.57
N SER A 11 18.23 43.09 7.71
CA SER A 11 18.04 42.97 6.23
C SER A 11 19.31 42.70 5.39
N GLY A 12 20.50 42.68 5.99
CA GLY A 12 21.77 42.58 5.24
C GLY A 12 22.16 41.18 4.73
N VAL A 13 21.52 40.10 5.20
CA VAL A 13 21.88 38.72 4.81
C VAL A 13 21.19 38.31 3.50
N GLY A 14 19.97 38.79 3.25
CA GLY A 14 19.20 38.47 2.03
C GLY A 14 19.80 39.09 0.77
N ALA A 15 20.24 40.35 0.84
CA ALA A 15 20.81 41.05 -0.31
C ALA A 15 22.16 40.45 -0.77
N ARG A 16 22.97 39.95 0.18
CA ARG A 16 24.24 39.26 -0.13
C ARG A 16 24.03 37.85 -0.69
N ALA A 17 22.97 37.16 -0.24
CA ALA A 17 22.62 35.84 -0.77
C ALA A 17 22.05 35.92 -2.19
N GLN A 18 21.26 36.96 -2.50
CA GLN A 18 20.72 37.17 -3.84
C GLN A 18 21.83 37.49 -4.86
N GLY A 19 22.78 38.37 -4.52
CA GLY A 19 23.90 38.68 -5.40
C GLY A 19 24.83 37.50 -5.69
N LEU A 20 24.94 36.54 -4.76
CA LEU A 20 25.71 35.30 -4.97
C LEU A 20 24.98 34.34 -5.92
N LEU A 21 23.65 34.25 -5.81
CA LEU A 21 22.82 33.41 -6.68
C LEU A 21 22.77 33.93 -8.11
N ASP A 22 22.71 35.25 -8.29
CA ASP A 22 22.71 35.89 -9.60
C ASP A 22 24.05 35.67 -10.32
N ALA A 23 25.18 35.78 -9.62
CA ALA A 23 26.52 35.53 -10.16
C ALA A 23 26.73 34.05 -10.57
N ILE A 24 26.24 33.10 -9.77
CA ILE A 24 26.28 31.66 -10.10
C ILE A 24 25.40 31.36 -11.33
N GLY A 25 24.26 32.05 -11.46
CA GLY A 25 23.38 31.93 -12.62
C GLY A 25 24.04 32.38 -13.93
N GLU A 26 24.77 33.50 -13.91
CA GLU A 26 25.47 34.01 -15.09
C GLU A 26 26.63 33.09 -15.53
N GLU A 27 27.40 32.54 -14.58
CA GLU A 27 28.53 31.65 -14.86
C GLU A 27 28.06 30.31 -15.49
N LEU A 28 26.94 29.76 -14.99
CA LEU A 28 26.29 28.58 -15.55
C LEU A 28 25.72 28.81 -16.95
N GLN A 29 25.16 29.99 -17.22
CA GLN A 29 24.67 30.35 -18.56
C GLN A 29 25.81 30.50 -19.57
N ALA A 30 26.93 31.10 -19.16
CA ALA A 30 28.12 31.21 -20.01
C ALA A 30 28.69 29.83 -20.37
N GLY A 31 28.74 28.91 -19.40
CA GLY A 31 29.16 27.52 -19.62
C GLY A 31 28.22 26.73 -20.55
N ALA A 32 26.91 26.88 -20.38
CA ALA A 32 25.92 26.19 -21.21
C ALA A 32 25.94 26.63 -22.68
N ARG A 33 26.22 27.92 -22.95
CA ARG A 33 26.36 28.46 -24.31
C ARG A 33 27.66 28.01 -24.97
N ALA A 34 28.76 27.92 -24.23
CA ALA A 34 30.04 27.43 -24.73
C ALA A 34 29.99 25.93 -25.15
N LEU A 35 29.03 25.17 -24.62
CA LEU A 35 28.85 23.74 -24.89
C LEU A 35 27.72 23.42 -25.90
N GLY A 36 27.09 24.43 -26.52
CA GLY A 36 26.04 24.24 -27.53
C GLY A 36 24.74 23.62 -27.02
N LEU A 37 24.40 23.84 -25.74
CA LEU A 37 23.23 23.26 -25.06
C LEU A 37 22.06 24.27 -24.97
N ASP A 38 21.64 24.83 -26.10
CA ASP A 38 20.67 25.95 -26.18
C ASP A 38 19.27 25.60 -25.57
N ASN A 39 18.93 24.31 -25.52
CA ASN A 39 17.72 23.80 -24.88
C ASN A 39 17.74 23.84 -23.33
N ILE A 40 18.91 24.00 -22.72
CA ILE A 40 19.08 24.08 -21.26
C ILE A 40 19.05 25.55 -20.79
N ALA A 41 19.67 26.47 -21.54
CA ALA A 41 19.62 27.91 -21.24
C ALA A 41 18.18 28.46 -21.26
N SER A 42 17.39 28.06 -22.26
CA SER A 42 15.98 28.45 -22.42
C SER A 42 15.03 27.84 -21.37
N ARG A 43 15.46 26.78 -20.68
CA ARG A 43 14.77 26.21 -19.50
C ARG A 43 15.13 26.95 -18.21
N LEU A 44 16.36 27.48 -18.11
CA LEU A 44 16.83 28.25 -16.97
C LEU A 44 16.16 29.63 -16.91
N ASP A 45 16.03 30.32 -18.05
CA ASP A 45 15.30 31.61 -18.13
C ASP A 45 13.84 31.49 -17.69
N ARG A 46 13.20 30.36 -18.01
CA ARG A 46 11.82 30.05 -17.60
C ARG A 46 11.69 29.71 -16.12
N LEU A 47 12.78 29.34 -15.45
CA LEU A 47 12.85 29.01 -14.03
C LEU A 47 13.15 30.26 -13.19
N LEU A 48 13.99 31.15 -13.72
CA LEU A 48 14.33 32.45 -13.11
C LEU A 48 13.22 33.50 -13.27
N ALA A 49 12.32 33.34 -14.25
CA ALA A 49 11.16 34.22 -14.46
C ALA A 49 9.91 33.85 -13.64
N GLN A 50 9.97 32.79 -12.80
CA GLN A 50 8.85 32.42 -11.91
C GLN A 50 9.02 33.10 -10.54
N PRO A 51 7.93 33.58 -9.90
CA PRO A 51 8.01 34.21 -8.59
C PRO A 51 8.54 33.23 -7.55
N SER A 52 9.38 33.74 -6.65
CA SER A 52 10.10 32.91 -5.69
C SER A 52 9.13 32.28 -4.67
N PRO A 53 9.38 31.05 -4.18
CA PRO A 53 8.61 30.46 -3.08
C PRO A 53 8.59 31.29 -1.79
N LEU A 54 9.45 32.30 -1.66
CA LEU A 54 9.55 33.19 -0.50
C LEU A 54 8.51 34.32 -0.51
N ASP A 55 7.89 34.62 -1.66
CA ASP A 55 6.84 35.65 -1.79
C ASP A 55 5.53 35.24 -1.09
N ARG A 56 5.39 33.97 -0.69
CA ARG A 56 4.21 33.43 0.00
C ARG A 56 4.20 33.66 1.52
N PHE A 57 5.23 34.29 2.07
CA PHE A 57 5.34 34.56 3.52
C PHE A 57 5.23 36.04 3.91
N ALA A 58 4.85 36.93 2.98
CA ALA A 58 4.47 38.29 3.32
C ALA A 58 3.04 38.31 3.92
N ALA A 59 2.93 38.64 5.21
CA ALA A 59 1.67 38.68 5.96
C ALA A 59 0.76 39.87 5.56
N PRO A 60 -0.57 39.71 5.55
CA PRO A 60 -1.52 40.82 5.47
C PRO A 60 -1.84 41.43 6.86
N PRO A 61 -2.23 42.72 6.95
CA PRO A 61 -2.46 43.40 8.22
C PRO A 61 -3.91 43.30 8.73
N GLY A 62 -4.04 43.11 10.05
CA GLY A 62 -5.05 43.74 10.92
C GLY A 62 -6.52 43.29 10.84
N THR A 63 -6.97 42.51 11.85
CA THR A 63 -8.34 42.65 12.40
C THR A 63 -8.31 42.56 13.93
N ALA A 64 -8.99 43.50 14.58
CA ALA A 64 -9.12 43.69 16.02
C ALA A 64 -10.27 42.83 16.61
N PRO A 65 -10.40 42.70 17.95
CA PRO A 65 -10.97 41.52 18.62
C PRO A 65 -12.48 41.58 18.88
N THR A 66 -13.11 40.41 19.03
CA THR A 66 -14.52 40.23 19.46
C THR A 66 -14.59 39.60 20.88
N PRO A 67 -15.60 39.89 21.72
CA PRO A 67 -15.58 39.73 23.19
C PRO A 67 -15.69 38.28 23.73
N PRO A 68 -15.42 38.03 25.03
CA PRO A 68 -15.21 36.68 25.57
C PRO A 68 -16.52 35.93 25.82
N ALA A 69 -16.59 34.68 25.33
CA ALA A 69 -17.65 33.73 25.67
C ALA A 69 -17.26 32.95 26.95
N LYS A 70 -18.25 32.77 27.83
CA LYS A 70 -18.18 32.15 29.18
C LYS A 70 -17.51 30.78 29.22
N ALA A 71 -16.70 30.56 30.27
CA ALA A 71 -16.00 29.32 30.59
C ALA A 71 -16.94 28.13 30.85
N LYS A 72 -16.62 26.98 30.26
CA LYS A 72 -17.25 25.68 30.54
C LYS A 72 -16.50 24.97 31.68
N ALA A 73 -17.23 24.19 32.48
CA ALA A 73 -16.70 23.42 33.61
C ALA A 73 -15.63 22.41 33.17
N GLU A 74 -14.44 22.55 33.74
CA GLU A 74 -13.32 21.64 33.60
C GLU A 74 -13.55 20.39 34.46
N VAL A 75 -13.47 19.20 33.86
CA VAL A 75 -13.48 17.94 34.61
C VAL A 75 -12.03 17.49 34.71
N SER A 76 -11.49 17.40 35.92
CA SER A 76 -10.12 16.92 36.16
C SER A 76 -10.09 15.40 36.31
N TYR A 77 -9.13 14.72 35.66
CA TYR A 77 -8.86 13.29 35.77
C TYR A 77 -7.46 13.04 36.31
N GLN A 78 -7.34 12.19 37.33
CA GLN A 78 -6.04 11.80 37.87
C GLN A 78 -5.53 10.52 37.18
N VAL A 79 -4.37 10.63 36.53
CA VAL A 79 -3.68 9.53 35.84
C VAL A 79 -3.40 8.40 36.83
N LYS A 80 -3.83 7.19 36.49
CA LYS A 80 -3.59 5.97 37.28
C LYS A 80 -2.47 5.16 36.66
N ALA A 81 -1.86 4.28 37.46
CA ALA A 81 -0.85 3.35 36.97
C ALA A 81 -1.40 2.53 35.79
N GLY A 82 -0.72 2.61 34.65
CA GLY A 82 -1.09 1.94 33.41
C GLY A 82 -1.93 2.78 32.45
N ASP A 83 -2.35 4.00 32.79
CA ASP A 83 -3.03 4.90 31.87
C ASP A 83 -2.10 5.41 30.75
N THR A 84 -2.67 5.64 29.58
CA THR A 84 -2.03 6.36 28.48
C THR A 84 -2.93 7.53 28.07
N LEU A 85 -2.35 8.59 27.52
CA LEU A 85 -3.12 9.77 27.10
C LEU A 85 -4.16 9.40 26.05
N SER A 86 -3.84 8.46 25.17
CA SER A 86 -4.76 7.88 24.19
C SER A 86 -5.96 7.18 24.81
N ARG A 87 -5.75 6.37 25.85
CA ARG A 87 -6.84 5.64 26.52
C ARG A 87 -7.73 6.56 27.34
N ILE A 88 -7.14 7.58 27.98
CA ILE A 88 -7.89 8.63 28.69
C ILE A 88 -8.72 9.44 27.68
N ALA A 89 -8.12 9.88 26.57
CA ALA A 89 -8.82 10.62 25.53
C ALA A 89 -10.00 9.81 24.96
N ALA A 90 -9.77 8.55 24.58
CA ALA A 90 -10.82 7.67 24.06
C ALA A 90 -11.96 7.43 25.06
N ARG A 91 -11.64 7.20 26.35
CA ARG A 91 -12.63 6.99 27.41
C ARG A 91 -13.51 8.21 27.67
N HIS A 92 -12.96 9.40 27.45
CA HIS A 92 -13.62 10.66 27.76
C HIS A 92 -14.10 11.42 26.52
N GLY A 93 -14.11 10.78 25.34
CA GLY A 93 -14.63 11.36 24.11
C GLY A 93 -13.84 12.57 23.60
N SER A 94 -12.54 12.60 23.87
CA SER A 94 -11.59 13.61 23.36
C SER A 94 -10.58 12.95 22.43
N ASP A 95 -9.87 13.74 21.61
CA ASP A 95 -8.70 13.27 20.88
C ASP A 95 -7.40 13.57 21.66
N VAL A 96 -6.34 12.80 21.36
CA VAL A 96 -5.03 12.86 22.05
C VAL A 96 -4.36 14.21 21.87
N ALA A 97 -4.46 14.80 20.68
CA ALA A 97 -3.82 16.08 20.36
C ALA A 97 -4.48 17.22 21.13
N THR A 98 -5.81 17.22 21.23
CA THR A 98 -6.60 18.15 22.02
C THR A 98 -6.28 18.00 23.50
N LEU A 99 -6.25 16.76 24.00
CA LEU A 99 -5.97 16.51 25.41
C LEU A 99 -4.52 16.87 25.79
N ALA A 100 -3.54 16.56 24.93
CA ALA A 100 -2.14 16.95 25.10
C ALA A 100 -1.97 18.47 25.12
N ARG A 101 -2.61 19.16 24.17
CA ARG A 101 -2.56 20.61 24.03
C ARG A 101 -3.17 21.32 25.23
N ILE A 102 -4.34 20.88 25.70
CA ILE A 102 -5.02 21.48 26.86
C ILE A 102 -4.20 21.28 28.14
N ASN A 103 -3.46 20.17 28.23
CA ASN A 103 -2.66 19.83 29.41
C ASN A 103 -1.18 20.21 29.28
N GLY A 104 -0.79 20.93 28.21
CA GLY A 104 0.60 21.37 27.99
C GLY A 104 1.62 20.23 27.92
N LEU A 105 1.18 19.02 27.52
CA LEU A 105 2.04 17.85 27.47
C LEU A 105 2.97 17.96 26.26
N ARG A 106 4.27 18.17 26.54
CA ARG A 106 5.33 18.19 25.50
C ARG A 106 5.56 16.80 24.91
N ASP A 107 5.31 15.78 25.71
CA ASP A 107 5.37 14.38 25.32
C ASP A 107 4.06 13.68 25.73
N PRO A 108 3.14 13.44 24.78
CA PRO A 108 1.89 12.73 25.00
C PRO A 108 2.05 11.28 25.49
N ASP A 109 3.23 10.69 25.30
CA ASP A 109 3.53 9.30 25.66
C ASP A 109 4.12 9.16 27.06
N ARG A 110 4.37 10.28 27.76
CA ARG A 110 4.88 10.30 29.13
C ARG A 110 3.87 10.97 30.06
N LEU A 111 3.09 10.12 30.73
CA LEU A 111 2.22 10.52 31.85
C LEU A 111 2.79 10.02 33.17
N ASP A 112 2.80 10.88 34.18
CA ASP A 112 3.20 10.48 35.52
C ASP A 112 1.97 10.00 36.31
N VAL A 113 2.11 8.89 37.04
CA VAL A 113 1.03 8.40 37.90
C VAL A 113 0.72 9.44 38.98
N GLY A 114 -0.56 9.80 39.12
CA GLY A 114 -1.02 10.87 39.99
C GLY A 114 -1.09 12.25 39.32
N GLN A 115 -0.59 12.40 38.09
CA GLN A 115 -0.73 13.62 37.29
C GLN A 115 -2.22 13.94 37.06
N THR A 116 -2.60 15.20 37.22
CA THR A 116 -3.98 15.65 36.96
C THR A 116 -4.08 16.21 35.55
N LEU A 117 -5.01 15.67 34.76
CA LEU A 117 -5.33 16.12 33.41
C LEU A 117 -6.70 16.82 33.41
N THR A 118 -6.74 18.00 32.83
CA THR A 118 -7.96 18.71 32.46
C THR A 118 -8.60 18.04 31.25
N LEU A 119 -9.79 17.50 31.42
CA LEU A 119 -10.63 16.97 30.35
C LEU A 119 -11.57 18.09 29.89
N ALA A 120 -11.55 18.42 28.60
CA ALA A 120 -12.57 19.31 28.04
C ALA A 120 -13.87 18.55 27.80
N ALA A 121 -14.89 18.85 28.58
CA ALA A 121 -16.24 18.35 28.34
C ALA A 121 -16.87 19.06 27.11
N GLY A 122 -16.95 18.33 26.00
CA GLY A 122 -17.91 18.60 24.92
C GLY A 122 -17.56 19.75 23.98
N ALA A 123 -16.85 19.41 22.90
CA ALA A 123 -16.84 20.16 21.65
C ALA A 123 -16.64 19.24 20.43
N SER A 124 -17.56 18.29 20.20
CA SER A 124 -17.65 17.59 18.91
C SER A 124 -19.08 17.47 18.33
N VAL A 125 -20.01 18.33 18.74
CA VAL A 125 -21.42 18.26 18.26
C VAL A 125 -21.87 19.50 17.46
N ALA A 126 -20.99 20.44 17.14
CA ALA A 126 -21.38 21.67 16.42
C ALA A 126 -20.69 21.87 15.05
N ALA A 127 -19.69 21.06 14.69
CA ALA A 127 -19.04 21.13 13.38
C ALA A 127 -19.73 20.26 12.32
N GLU A 128 -20.42 19.17 12.72
CA GLU A 128 -21.12 18.28 11.80
C GLU A 128 -22.46 18.84 11.29
N ALA A 129 -23.09 19.77 12.02
CA ALA A 129 -24.38 20.35 11.63
C ALA A 129 -24.30 21.41 10.51
N ARG A 130 -23.10 21.93 10.15
CA ARG A 130 -22.94 22.87 9.02
C ARG A 130 -22.49 22.21 7.71
N VAL A 131 -22.06 20.95 7.76
CA VAL A 131 -21.67 20.17 6.56
C VAL A 131 -22.85 19.40 5.97
N ALA A 132 -23.88 19.08 6.78
CA ALA A 132 -25.07 18.36 6.33
C ALA A 132 -25.97 19.13 5.33
N ALA A 133 -25.74 20.42 5.08
CA ALA A 133 -26.57 21.25 4.20
C ALA A 133 -26.01 21.47 2.77
N ARG A 134 -24.85 20.87 2.43
CA ARG A 134 -24.34 20.86 1.04
C ARG A 134 -24.06 19.43 0.63
N GLY A 135 -25.08 18.79 0.04
CA GLY A 135 -24.99 17.44 -0.49
C GLY A 135 -23.89 17.32 -1.54
N GLY A 136 -22.81 16.64 -1.17
CA GLY A 136 -21.86 16.00 -2.08
C GLY A 136 -21.87 14.50 -1.79
N PRO A 137 -21.69 13.64 -2.81
CA PRO A 137 -21.77 12.19 -2.62
C PRO A 137 -20.69 11.70 -1.65
N ALA A 138 -21.11 10.93 -0.66
CA ALA A 138 -20.27 10.30 0.35
C ALA A 138 -19.11 9.53 -0.30
N THR A 139 -17.89 9.83 0.13
CA THR A 139 -16.67 9.12 -0.27
C THR A 139 -16.72 7.68 0.25
N ALA A 140 -16.83 6.71 -0.66
CA ALA A 140 -16.77 5.29 -0.30
C ALA A 140 -15.38 4.90 0.22
N SER A 141 -15.39 4.13 1.31
CA SER A 141 -14.24 3.58 2.02
C SER A 141 -13.36 2.72 1.09
N SER A 142 -12.04 2.88 1.20
CA SER A 142 -11.08 1.93 0.63
C SER A 142 -11.26 0.57 1.32
N GLY A 143 -11.26 -0.51 0.54
CA GLY A 143 -11.50 -1.88 1.03
C GLY A 143 -10.38 -2.44 1.91
N GLY A 144 -9.95 -1.74 2.95
CA GLY A 144 -8.95 -2.12 3.94
C GLY A 144 -9.38 -1.70 5.35
N LEU A 145 -8.47 -1.83 6.32
CA LEU A 145 -8.66 -1.21 7.64
C LEU A 145 -8.73 0.31 7.50
N SER A 146 -9.59 0.96 8.28
CA SER A 146 -9.53 2.42 8.42
C SER A 146 -8.26 2.85 9.17
N GLU A 147 -7.89 4.14 9.11
CA GLU A 147 -6.79 4.67 9.95
C GLU A 147 -7.04 4.39 11.44
N LYS A 148 -8.29 4.53 11.90
CA LYS A 148 -8.69 4.18 13.26
C LYS A 148 -8.47 2.69 13.56
N GLY A 149 -8.79 1.81 12.62
CA GLY A 149 -8.56 0.37 12.73
C GLY A 149 -7.07 0.01 12.76
N LYS A 150 -6.24 0.69 11.95
CA LYS A 150 -4.79 0.53 11.94
C LYS A 150 -4.16 0.98 13.26
N ASP A 151 -4.55 2.14 13.75
CA ASP A 151 -4.08 2.68 15.04
C ASP A 151 -4.55 1.78 16.20
N PHE A 152 -5.80 1.31 16.17
CA PHE A 152 -6.33 0.38 17.17
C PHE A 152 -5.50 -0.91 17.23
N LEU A 153 -5.18 -1.52 16.08
CA LEU A 153 -4.34 -2.71 16.01
C LEU A 153 -2.92 -2.41 16.50
N TYR A 154 -2.31 -1.32 16.03
CA TYR A 154 -0.98 -0.93 16.48
C TYR A 154 -0.90 -0.80 18.00
N ASP A 155 -1.85 -0.11 18.62
CA ASP A 155 -1.87 0.13 20.07
C ASP A 155 -2.03 -1.15 20.91
N HIS A 156 -2.58 -2.22 20.32
CA HIS A 156 -2.74 -3.52 20.99
C HIS A 156 -1.58 -4.49 20.77
N GLU A 157 -0.81 -4.31 19.70
CA GLU A 157 0.23 -5.26 19.29
C GLU A 157 1.65 -4.73 19.52
N ALA A 158 1.86 -3.42 19.43
CA ALA A 158 3.19 -2.82 19.54
C ALA A 158 3.63 -2.75 21.00
N GLN A 159 4.86 -3.19 21.25
CA GLN A 159 5.52 -3.11 22.54
C GLN A 159 6.77 -2.23 22.42
N ALA A 160 6.74 -1.07 23.08
CA ALA A 160 7.85 -0.13 23.07
C ALA A 160 9.16 -0.80 23.54
N GLY A 161 10.24 -0.61 22.77
CA GLY A 161 11.55 -1.20 23.04
C GLY A 161 11.67 -2.69 22.70
N VAL A 162 10.57 -3.35 22.28
CA VAL A 162 10.54 -4.75 21.85
C VAL A 162 10.21 -4.85 20.37
N SER A 163 9.00 -4.43 19.97
CA SER A 163 8.51 -4.53 18.59
C SER A 163 9.33 -3.71 17.61
N ASN A 164 9.84 -2.56 18.04
CA ASN A 164 10.61 -1.67 17.18
C ASN A 164 12.02 -2.22 16.83
N ARG A 165 12.38 -3.38 17.38
CA ARG A 165 13.67 -4.04 17.22
C ARG A 165 13.48 -5.50 16.84
N LEU A 166 14.54 -6.15 16.36
CA LEU A 166 14.51 -7.59 16.15
C LEU A 166 14.30 -8.31 17.48
N HIS A 167 13.36 -9.23 17.48
CA HIS A 167 13.02 -10.04 18.64
C HIS A 167 12.51 -11.42 18.20
N TRP A 168 12.42 -12.32 19.17
CA TRP A 168 11.88 -13.65 18.97
C TRP A 168 10.80 -13.90 20.04
N PRO A 169 9.51 -13.91 19.67
CA PRO A 169 8.42 -13.97 20.63
C PRO A 169 8.43 -15.24 21.50
N LYS A 170 8.57 -16.42 20.87
CA LYS A 170 8.85 -17.76 21.44
C LYS A 170 8.42 -18.88 20.48
N GLY A 171 8.73 -20.13 20.84
CA GLY A 171 8.11 -21.32 20.25
C GLY A 171 8.39 -21.48 18.75
N ALA A 172 7.32 -21.55 17.95
CA ALA A 172 7.41 -21.80 16.51
C ALA A 172 7.76 -20.56 15.67
N SER A 173 7.87 -19.37 16.28
CA SER A 173 8.16 -18.12 15.59
C SER A 173 9.58 -18.07 14.99
N GLY A 174 9.73 -17.29 13.92
CA GLY A 174 11.02 -16.88 13.39
C GLY A 174 11.50 -15.56 13.97
N VAL A 175 12.52 -14.98 13.33
CA VAL A 175 12.96 -13.61 13.63
C VAL A 175 11.80 -12.67 13.34
N THR A 176 11.44 -11.83 14.31
CA THR A 176 10.27 -10.94 14.21
C THR A 176 10.70 -9.49 14.31
N LEU A 177 10.08 -8.63 13.50
CA LEU A 177 10.19 -7.17 13.58
C LEU A 177 8.79 -6.55 13.67
N GLY A 178 8.66 -5.39 14.28
CA GLY A 178 7.37 -4.74 14.48
C GLY A 178 6.39 -5.62 15.29
N PRO A 179 5.13 -5.23 15.33
CA PRO A 179 4.07 -6.02 15.95
C PRO A 179 3.65 -7.22 15.07
N GLY A 180 4.54 -8.21 14.93
CA GLY A 180 4.19 -9.52 14.36
C GLY A 180 4.61 -9.77 12.90
N TYR A 181 5.53 -9.00 12.33
CA TYR A 181 6.16 -9.34 11.06
C TYR A 181 7.20 -10.46 11.28
N ASP A 182 6.76 -11.71 11.15
CA ASP A 182 7.57 -12.92 11.30
C ASP A 182 8.27 -13.28 9.98
N MET A 183 9.59 -13.53 10.04
CA MET A 183 10.44 -13.79 8.88
C MET A 183 10.62 -15.28 8.54
N LYS A 184 10.11 -16.22 9.36
CA LYS A 184 10.28 -17.67 9.17
C LYS A 184 9.80 -18.17 7.81
N GLY A 185 8.70 -17.62 7.31
CA GLY A 185 8.10 -18.02 6.03
C GLY A 185 8.49 -17.13 4.85
N LYS A 186 9.43 -16.20 5.04
CA LYS A 186 9.79 -15.18 4.06
C LYS A 186 11.17 -15.47 3.47
N SER A 187 11.40 -15.01 2.24
CA SER A 187 12.74 -14.99 1.63
C SER A 187 13.49 -13.72 2.02
N GLU A 188 14.82 -13.73 1.90
CA GLU A 188 15.63 -12.53 2.15
C GLU A 188 15.18 -11.35 1.28
N GLY A 189 14.94 -11.60 -0.02
CA GLY A 189 14.46 -10.59 -0.96
C GLY A 189 13.09 -10.01 -0.58
N GLN A 190 12.18 -10.83 -0.06
CA GLN A 190 10.91 -10.33 0.47
C GLN A 190 11.13 -9.43 1.68
N VAL A 191 12.01 -9.81 2.61
CA VAL A 191 12.32 -8.99 3.78
C VAL A 191 12.97 -7.67 3.38
N ILE A 192 13.88 -7.67 2.41
CA ILE A 192 14.48 -6.43 1.89
C ILE A 192 13.40 -5.51 1.33
N ARG A 193 12.52 -6.00 0.45
CA ARG A 193 11.44 -5.21 -0.14
C ARG A 193 10.46 -4.66 0.89
N ASP A 194 10.00 -5.51 1.80
CA ASP A 194 9.01 -5.13 2.82
C ASP A 194 9.58 -4.04 3.75
N LEU A 195 10.88 -4.09 4.06
CA LEU A 195 11.55 -3.10 4.91
C LEU A 195 11.93 -1.81 4.17
N THR A 196 12.38 -1.88 2.92
CA THR A 196 12.65 -0.68 2.13
C THR A 196 11.38 0.08 1.78
N ALA A 197 10.25 -0.62 1.59
CA ALA A 197 8.94 0.00 1.37
C ALA A 197 8.46 0.86 2.54
N ILE A 198 8.90 0.55 3.77
CA ILE A 198 8.64 1.37 4.97
C ILE A 198 9.80 2.34 5.29
N GLY A 199 10.74 2.51 4.36
CA GLY A 199 11.85 3.46 4.49
C GLY A 199 12.99 3.00 5.40
N VAL A 200 13.17 1.69 5.62
CA VAL A 200 14.43 1.16 6.16
C VAL A 200 15.47 1.18 5.06
N ASP A 201 16.68 1.64 5.40
CA ASP A 201 17.82 1.64 4.49
C ASP A 201 18.13 0.24 3.93
N VAL A 202 18.54 0.16 2.65
CA VAL A 202 18.72 -1.11 1.93
C VAL A 202 19.80 -2.00 2.55
N ASP A 203 20.90 -1.44 3.05
CA ASP A 203 21.97 -2.20 3.69
C ASP A 203 21.50 -2.75 5.05
N THR A 204 20.74 -1.94 5.78
CA THR A 204 20.10 -2.36 7.02
C THR A 204 19.08 -3.47 6.76
N ALA A 205 18.25 -3.31 5.74
CA ALA A 205 17.25 -4.29 5.33
C ALA A 205 17.90 -5.60 4.89
N ALA A 206 19.00 -5.56 4.15
CA ALA A 206 19.77 -6.74 3.74
C ALA A 206 20.37 -7.49 4.94
N LYS A 207 20.89 -6.79 5.94
CA LYS A 207 21.39 -7.40 7.18
C LYS A 207 20.26 -8.04 7.99
N VAL A 208 19.13 -7.35 8.11
CA VAL A 208 17.93 -7.90 8.78
C VAL A 208 17.40 -9.13 8.04
N ALA A 209 17.42 -9.10 6.71
CA ALA A 209 16.94 -10.19 5.86
C ALA A 209 17.70 -11.50 6.04
N LYS A 210 18.92 -11.50 6.58
CA LYS A 210 19.62 -12.73 6.99
C LYS A 210 18.89 -13.53 8.09
N GLY A 211 17.91 -12.91 8.76
CA GLY A 211 17.01 -13.60 9.68
C GLY A 211 15.85 -14.35 9.00
N ALA A 212 15.68 -14.19 7.68
CA ALA A 212 14.63 -14.84 6.91
C ALA A 212 14.80 -16.37 6.90
N GLY A 213 13.70 -17.11 7.01
CA GLY A 213 13.72 -18.56 7.07
C GLY A 213 14.15 -19.17 8.42
N LEU A 214 14.80 -18.39 9.30
CA LEU A 214 15.25 -18.89 10.60
C LEU A 214 14.08 -19.21 11.52
N SER A 215 14.25 -20.22 12.38
CA SER A 215 13.27 -20.60 13.39
C SER A 215 13.94 -21.21 14.63
N GLY A 216 13.18 -21.36 15.72
CA GLY A 216 13.69 -22.00 16.94
C GLY A 216 14.89 -21.27 17.54
N ALA A 217 15.94 -22.03 17.89
CA ALA A 217 17.15 -21.48 18.50
C ALA A 217 17.88 -20.50 17.56
N ASP A 218 17.96 -20.80 16.26
CA ASP A 218 18.65 -19.94 15.29
C ASP A 218 17.99 -18.58 15.16
N ALA A 219 16.64 -18.54 15.13
CA ALA A 219 15.91 -17.28 15.12
C ALA A 219 16.10 -16.48 16.41
N ARG A 220 16.07 -17.15 17.57
CA ARG A 220 16.31 -16.51 18.87
C ARG A 220 17.71 -15.91 18.94
N ASP A 221 18.72 -16.67 18.55
CA ASP A 221 20.12 -16.29 18.66
C ASP A 221 20.44 -15.17 17.67
N PHE A 222 19.93 -15.28 16.43
CA PHE A 222 20.01 -14.19 15.44
C PHE A 222 19.34 -12.92 15.95
N ALA A 223 18.08 -12.99 16.40
CA ALA A 223 17.34 -11.82 16.87
C ALA A 223 18.02 -11.15 18.08
N THR A 224 18.61 -11.95 18.99
CA THR A 224 19.32 -11.44 20.16
C THR A 224 20.63 -10.76 19.78
N GLY A 225 21.45 -11.42 18.94
CA GLY A 225 22.73 -10.87 18.48
C GLY A 225 22.59 -9.64 17.58
N ASN A 226 21.46 -9.52 16.89
CA ASN A 226 21.21 -8.46 15.90
C ASN A 226 20.14 -7.45 16.33
N ARG A 227 19.76 -7.44 17.61
CA ARG A 227 18.66 -6.63 18.14
C ARG A 227 18.75 -5.14 17.78
N SER A 228 19.96 -4.59 17.69
CA SER A 228 20.20 -3.17 17.41
C SER A 228 20.39 -2.85 15.93
N LEU A 229 20.35 -3.84 15.02
CA LEU A 229 20.54 -3.59 13.58
C LEU A 229 19.52 -2.62 13.01
N VAL A 230 18.29 -2.66 13.52
CA VAL A 230 17.19 -1.80 13.08
C VAL A 230 16.43 -1.29 14.29
N SER A 231 15.98 -0.04 14.21
CA SER A 231 15.08 0.59 15.18
C SER A 231 14.00 1.30 14.40
N LEU A 232 12.83 0.68 14.27
CA LEU A 232 11.70 1.28 13.57
C LEU A 232 11.11 2.44 14.38
N ASN A 233 10.68 3.48 13.68
CA ASN A 233 9.79 4.48 14.29
C ASN A 233 8.32 4.03 14.21
N LYS A 234 7.43 4.70 14.96
CA LYS A 234 6.00 4.36 15.02
C LYS A 234 5.32 4.29 13.65
N THR A 235 5.66 5.20 12.73
CA THR A 235 5.11 5.19 11.38
C THR A 235 5.53 3.95 10.61
N GLN A 236 6.81 3.56 10.71
CA GLN A 236 7.34 2.37 10.05
C GLN A 236 6.75 1.09 10.62
N GLU A 237 6.67 0.97 11.95
CA GLU A 237 6.04 -0.20 12.59
C GLU A 237 4.56 -0.33 12.21
N ARG A 238 3.82 0.77 12.14
CA ARG A 238 2.42 0.79 11.73
C ARG A 238 2.23 0.41 10.26
N GLN A 239 3.11 0.89 9.37
CA GLN A 239 3.08 0.49 7.97
C GLN A 239 3.40 -0.99 7.80
N LEU A 240 4.42 -1.49 8.51
CA LEU A 240 4.79 -2.91 8.50
C LEU A 240 3.65 -3.79 9.04
N LEU A 241 2.99 -3.35 10.12
CA LEU A 241 1.81 -4.00 10.66
C LEU A 241 0.68 -4.03 9.64
N THR A 242 0.38 -2.90 9.00
CA THR A 242 -0.70 -2.78 8.00
C THR A 242 -0.52 -3.80 6.88
N ASN A 243 0.70 -3.95 6.36
CA ASN A 243 1.01 -4.95 5.34
C ASN A 243 0.84 -6.39 5.86
N THR A 244 1.20 -6.62 7.12
CA THR A 244 1.07 -7.93 7.77
C THR A 244 -0.39 -8.32 8.01
N VAL A 245 -1.25 -7.37 8.39
CA VAL A 245 -2.67 -7.63 8.71
C VAL A 245 -3.58 -7.60 7.48
N GLN A 246 -3.09 -7.17 6.31
CA GLN A 246 -3.91 -7.07 5.10
C GLN A 246 -4.54 -8.43 4.72
N GLY A 247 -3.80 -9.53 4.85
CA GLY A 247 -4.34 -10.88 4.61
C GLY A 247 -5.49 -11.25 5.56
N TYR A 248 -5.46 -10.78 6.81
CA TYR A 248 -6.56 -10.92 7.76
C TYR A 248 -7.76 -10.07 7.35
N ALA A 249 -7.52 -8.82 6.95
CA ALA A 249 -8.59 -7.93 6.49
C ALA A 249 -9.34 -8.50 5.28
N ASP A 250 -8.61 -9.04 4.30
CA ASP A 250 -9.20 -9.65 3.11
C ASP A 250 -9.97 -10.92 3.44
N HIS A 251 -9.46 -11.74 4.36
CA HIS A 251 -10.14 -12.94 4.82
C HIS A 251 -11.42 -12.61 5.58
N VAL A 252 -11.37 -11.69 6.55
CA VAL A 252 -12.55 -11.22 7.31
C VAL A 252 -13.61 -10.68 6.36
N ARG A 253 -13.21 -9.88 5.38
CA ARG A 253 -14.13 -9.33 4.38
C ARG A 253 -14.81 -10.42 3.57
N GLY A 254 -14.07 -11.44 3.14
CA GLY A 254 -14.61 -12.57 2.39
C GLY A 254 -15.58 -13.44 3.21
N LYS A 255 -15.55 -13.34 4.54
CA LYS A 255 -16.39 -14.12 5.46
C LYS A 255 -17.62 -13.38 5.96
N ILE A 256 -17.61 -12.05 5.97
CA ILE A 256 -18.76 -11.24 6.35
C ILE A 256 -19.73 -11.17 5.16
N THR A 257 -20.96 -11.65 5.36
CA THR A 257 -21.99 -11.75 4.31
C THR A 257 -23.10 -10.72 4.45
N VAL A 258 -23.10 -9.94 5.52
CA VAL A 258 -24.07 -8.86 5.77
C VAL A 258 -23.39 -7.49 5.74
N PRO A 259 -24.11 -6.40 5.48
CA PRO A 259 -23.58 -5.05 5.66
C PRO A 259 -23.13 -4.83 7.11
N VAL A 260 -21.93 -4.27 7.27
CA VAL A 260 -21.38 -3.88 8.57
C VAL A 260 -20.85 -2.45 8.49
N THR A 261 -20.67 -1.75 9.59
CA THR A 261 -19.99 -0.45 9.58
C THR A 261 -18.48 -0.63 9.44
N GLN A 262 -17.76 0.43 9.06
CA GLN A 262 -16.29 0.39 9.04
C GLN A 262 -15.70 0.00 10.40
N ASN A 263 -16.24 0.52 11.51
CA ASN A 263 -15.74 0.18 12.84
C ASN A 263 -16.00 -1.28 13.22
N GLN A 264 -17.14 -1.85 12.79
CA GLN A 264 -17.44 -3.27 12.96
C GLN A 264 -16.46 -4.13 12.15
N PHE A 265 -16.15 -3.73 10.92
CA PHE A 265 -15.14 -4.41 10.12
C PHE A 265 -13.76 -4.36 10.78
N ASP A 266 -13.30 -3.18 11.19
CA ASP A 266 -11.99 -3.01 11.83
C ASP A 266 -11.85 -3.83 13.13
N ALA A 267 -12.90 -3.83 13.96
CA ALA A 267 -12.95 -4.65 15.16
C ALA A 267 -12.90 -6.15 14.85
N MET A 268 -13.60 -6.61 13.81
CA MET A 268 -13.57 -8.01 13.39
C MET A 268 -12.22 -8.42 12.81
N VAL A 269 -11.48 -7.52 12.15
CA VAL A 269 -10.10 -7.76 11.72
C VAL A 269 -9.15 -7.88 12.91
N SER A 270 -9.25 -6.98 13.89
CA SER A 270 -8.43 -7.06 15.11
C SER A 270 -8.70 -8.35 15.90
N PHE A 271 -9.98 -8.72 15.98
CA PHE A 271 -10.42 -9.96 16.58
C PHE A 271 -9.84 -11.18 15.87
N ALA A 272 -9.93 -11.23 14.53
CA ALA A 272 -9.38 -12.31 13.71
C ALA A 272 -7.85 -12.43 13.81
N TYR A 273 -7.15 -11.29 13.88
CA TYR A 273 -5.70 -11.25 14.07
C TYR A 273 -5.32 -11.87 15.43
N ASN A 274 -6.05 -11.56 16.49
CA ASN A 274 -5.76 -12.05 17.83
C ASN A 274 -6.06 -13.54 18.04
N ILE A 275 -7.21 -14.03 17.56
CA ILE A 275 -7.65 -15.42 17.79
C ILE A 275 -7.26 -16.37 16.66
N GLY A 276 -6.68 -15.83 15.58
CA GLY A 276 -6.34 -16.53 14.36
C GLY A 276 -7.54 -16.81 13.45
N ILE A 277 -7.25 -17.02 12.17
CA ILE A 277 -8.25 -17.25 11.11
C ILE A 277 -9.17 -18.45 11.41
N LYS A 278 -8.63 -19.57 11.92
CA LYS A 278 -9.45 -20.74 12.27
C LYS A 278 -10.43 -20.44 13.41
N GLY A 279 -9.97 -19.69 14.41
CA GLY A 279 -10.83 -19.26 15.53
C GLY A 279 -11.93 -18.31 15.05
N PHE A 280 -11.57 -17.37 14.18
CA PHE A 280 -12.50 -16.43 13.56
C PHE A 280 -13.60 -17.14 12.74
N ASP A 281 -13.20 -18.03 11.82
CA ASP A 281 -14.10 -18.76 10.93
C ASP A 281 -15.14 -19.58 11.69
N GLY A 282 -14.74 -20.19 12.82
CA GLY A 282 -15.62 -20.97 13.69
C GLY A 282 -16.29 -20.17 14.80
N SER A 283 -16.13 -18.85 14.85
CA SER A 283 -16.60 -18.05 15.98
C SER A 283 -18.12 -17.83 15.94
N SER A 284 -18.75 -17.91 17.11
CA SER A 284 -20.14 -17.48 17.28
C SER A 284 -20.32 -15.98 17.02
N ALA A 285 -19.26 -15.17 17.12
CA ALA A 285 -19.26 -13.76 16.78
C ALA A 285 -19.51 -13.54 15.28
N LEU A 286 -18.74 -14.22 14.41
CA LEU A 286 -18.95 -14.16 12.95
C LEU A 286 -20.33 -14.72 12.57
N ALA A 287 -20.74 -15.84 13.16
CA ALA A 287 -22.03 -16.46 12.86
C ALA A 287 -23.21 -15.53 13.20
N ARG A 288 -23.19 -14.89 14.38
CA ARG A 288 -24.23 -13.93 14.79
C ARG A 288 -24.21 -12.66 13.96
N LEU A 289 -23.01 -12.15 13.64
CA LEU A 289 -22.87 -11.00 12.76
C LEU A 289 -23.54 -11.26 11.41
N ASN A 290 -23.22 -12.39 10.76
CA ASN A 290 -23.82 -12.80 9.49
C ASN A 290 -25.31 -13.12 9.55
N ALA A 291 -25.86 -13.38 10.75
CA ALA A 291 -27.30 -13.50 10.97
C ALA A 291 -28.00 -12.13 11.15
N GLY A 292 -27.25 -11.02 11.08
CA GLY A 292 -27.76 -9.66 11.35
C GLY A 292 -27.80 -9.30 12.83
N ASP A 293 -27.37 -10.18 13.73
CA ASP A 293 -27.35 -9.97 15.18
C ASP A 293 -26.02 -9.32 15.62
N SER A 294 -25.89 -8.02 15.36
CA SER A 294 -24.69 -7.26 15.74
C SER A 294 -24.48 -7.19 17.25
N ALA A 295 -25.55 -7.08 18.03
CA ALA A 295 -25.45 -7.04 19.49
C ALA A 295 -24.97 -8.38 20.05
N GLY A 296 -25.53 -9.50 19.58
CA GLY A 296 -25.08 -10.82 19.98
C GLY A 296 -23.69 -11.17 19.45
N ALA A 297 -23.27 -10.61 18.31
CA ALA A 297 -21.89 -10.73 17.82
C ALA A 297 -20.89 -10.08 18.80
N ALA A 298 -21.17 -8.85 19.26
CA ALA A 298 -20.35 -8.16 20.24
C ALA A 298 -20.25 -8.93 21.57
N GLU A 299 -21.36 -9.49 22.07
CA GLU A 299 -21.33 -10.34 23.26
C GLU A 299 -20.54 -11.64 23.03
N ALA A 300 -20.64 -12.23 21.84
CA ALA A 300 -19.88 -13.42 21.49
C ALA A 300 -18.37 -13.15 21.38
N MET A 301 -17.94 -11.95 20.96
CA MET A 301 -16.53 -11.57 20.98
C MET A 301 -15.96 -11.64 22.41
N LYS A 302 -16.70 -11.18 23.43
CA LYS A 302 -16.27 -11.20 24.84
C LYS A 302 -15.99 -12.61 25.39
N LEU A 303 -16.56 -13.64 24.78
CA LEU A 303 -16.34 -15.04 25.19
C LEU A 303 -14.93 -15.55 24.85
N TRP A 304 -14.25 -14.90 23.91
CA TRP A 304 -12.85 -15.19 23.54
C TRP A 304 -11.87 -14.49 24.47
N ASN A 305 -12.00 -14.82 25.76
CA ASN A 305 -11.25 -14.21 26.85
C ASN A 305 -10.32 -15.20 27.58
N LYS A 306 -10.12 -16.40 27.04
CA LYS A 306 -9.32 -17.46 27.68
C LYS A 306 -8.00 -17.70 26.98
N SER A 307 -6.95 -17.98 27.76
CA SER A 307 -5.66 -18.49 27.32
C SER A 307 -5.31 -19.70 28.19
N ASP A 308 -4.87 -20.80 27.59
CA ASP A 308 -4.65 -22.09 28.27
C ASP A 308 -5.83 -22.54 29.15
N GLY A 309 -7.06 -22.35 28.64
CA GLY A 309 -8.30 -22.71 29.30
C GLY A 309 -8.73 -21.80 30.47
N LYS A 310 -7.90 -20.83 30.87
CA LYS A 310 -8.20 -19.88 31.97
C LYS A 310 -8.53 -18.50 31.43
N VAL A 311 -9.42 -17.78 32.11
CA VAL A 311 -9.72 -16.39 31.77
C VAL A 311 -8.45 -15.54 31.93
N ASN A 312 -8.12 -14.79 30.88
CA ASN A 312 -6.97 -13.89 30.84
C ASN A 312 -7.46 -12.45 30.84
N GLN A 313 -7.06 -11.67 31.85
CA GLN A 313 -7.52 -10.30 32.01
C GLN A 313 -7.11 -9.39 30.84
N GLY A 314 -5.95 -9.62 30.23
CA GLY A 314 -5.51 -8.90 29.04
C GLY A 314 -6.45 -9.13 27.85
N LEU A 315 -6.87 -10.39 27.64
CA LEU A 315 -7.87 -10.71 26.62
C LEU A 315 -9.23 -10.10 26.95
N VAL A 316 -9.67 -10.11 28.21
CA VAL A 316 -10.91 -9.41 28.62
C VAL A 316 -10.86 -7.93 28.24
N ASN A 317 -9.76 -7.25 28.58
CA ASN A 317 -9.59 -5.83 28.26
C ASN A 317 -9.62 -5.60 26.75
N ARG A 318 -8.86 -6.39 25.98
CA ARG A 318 -8.85 -6.32 24.52
C ARG A 318 -10.23 -6.55 23.90
N ARG A 319 -10.97 -7.56 24.36
CA ARG A 319 -12.33 -7.81 23.86
C ARG A 319 -13.27 -6.65 24.16
N ASN A 320 -13.13 -6.01 25.32
CA ASN A 320 -13.91 -4.81 25.65
C ASN A 320 -13.57 -3.64 24.72
N ASP A 321 -12.30 -3.44 24.41
CA ASP A 321 -11.85 -2.37 23.51
C ASP A 321 -12.31 -2.65 22.05
N GLU A 322 -12.21 -3.89 21.58
CA GLU A 322 -12.72 -4.31 20.27
C GLU A 322 -14.23 -4.17 20.17
N VAL A 323 -14.98 -4.52 21.23
CA VAL A 323 -16.43 -4.31 21.29
C VAL A 323 -16.79 -2.83 21.36
N ALA A 324 -15.99 -2.01 22.06
CA ALA A 324 -16.19 -0.57 22.07
C ALA A 324 -15.98 0.03 20.68
N LEU A 325 -14.94 -0.42 19.96
CA LEU A 325 -14.74 -0.06 18.56
C LEU A 325 -15.94 -0.52 17.71
N PHE A 326 -16.32 -1.79 17.80
CA PHE A 326 -17.42 -2.40 17.05
C PHE A 326 -18.75 -1.65 17.24
N ASN A 327 -19.05 -1.23 18.47
CA ASN A 327 -20.28 -0.52 18.82
C ASN A 327 -20.21 1.00 18.55
N THR A 328 -19.02 1.54 18.24
CA THR A 328 -18.91 2.96 17.90
C THR A 328 -19.62 3.20 16.57
N PRO A 329 -20.60 4.14 16.49
CA PRO A 329 -21.21 4.50 15.22
C PRO A 329 -20.13 4.92 14.20
N GLY A 330 -20.14 4.29 13.03
CA GLY A 330 -19.20 4.58 11.94
C GLY A 330 -19.88 5.31 10.79
N SER A 331 -19.16 6.20 10.11
CA SER A 331 -19.59 6.77 8.84
C SER A 331 -19.39 5.74 7.72
N GLY A 332 -20.49 5.09 7.31
CA GLY A 332 -20.55 4.25 6.11
C GLY A 332 -20.71 2.74 6.37
N GLU A 333 -21.56 2.11 5.56
CA GLU A 333 -21.64 0.65 5.41
C GLU A 333 -20.38 0.13 4.68
N ALA A 334 -19.53 -0.62 5.37
CA ALA A 334 -18.69 -1.64 4.78
C ALA A 334 -19.60 -2.79 4.27
N ARG A 335 -20.20 -2.56 3.10
CA ARG A 335 -21.19 -3.45 2.47
C ARG A 335 -20.52 -4.64 1.76
N PRO A 336 -21.06 -5.87 1.86
CA PRO A 336 -20.86 -6.88 0.84
C PRO A 336 -21.86 -6.61 -0.29
N THR A 337 -21.45 -5.79 -1.24
CA THR A 337 -22.07 -5.79 -2.57
C THR A 337 -21.03 -5.64 -3.63
N ALA A 338 -21.30 -6.28 -4.77
CA ALA A 338 -20.59 -6.12 -6.04
C ALA A 338 -20.01 -4.70 -6.16
N ALA A 339 -18.69 -4.65 -6.28
CA ALA A 339 -17.88 -3.46 -6.10
C ALA A 339 -18.38 -2.26 -6.93
N PRO A 340 -18.80 -1.16 -6.29
CA PRO A 340 -18.63 0.16 -6.88
C PRO A 340 -17.16 0.57 -6.75
N ALA A 341 -16.61 1.21 -7.78
CA ALA A 341 -15.24 1.71 -7.79
C ALA A 341 -14.99 2.71 -6.63
N PRO A 342 -13.81 2.69 -5.98
CA PRO A 342 -13.50 3.61 -4.88
C PRO A 342 -13.25 5.04 -5.40
N PRO A 343 -13.62 6.09 -4.64
CA PRO A 343 -13.24 7.46 -4.90
C PRO A 343 -11.81 7.70 -4.41
N VAL A 344 -11.00 8.27 -5.29
CA VAL A 344 -9.60 8.63 -5.04
C VAL A 344 -9.56 9.89 -4.17
N ALA A 345 -8.88 9.84 -3.03
CA ALA A 345 -8.53 11.03 -2.25
C ALA A 345 -7.18 11.58 -2.73
N ALA A 346 -7.21 12.85 -3.18
CA ALA A 346 -6.15 13.77 -3.57
C ALA A 346 -4.68 13.28 -3.45
N THR A 347 -4.18 12.75 -4.56
CA THR A 347 -2.75 12.78 -4.96
C THR A 347 -2.62 13.35 -6.37
N ASP A 348 -3.54 14.23 -6.76
CA ASP A 348 -3.80 14.60 -8.16
C ASP A 348 -2.53 15.04 -8.90
N GLY A 349 -1.61 15.72 -8.23
CA GLY A 349 -0.33 16.13 -8.82
C GLY A 349 0.65 14.99 -9.11
N VAL A 350 0.67 13.91 -8.32
CA VAL A 350 1.61 12.77 -8.48
C VAL A 350 0.96 11.65 -9.28
N GLN A 351 -0.34 11.38 -9.07
CA GLN A 351 -1.07 10.40 -9.87
C GLN A 351 -1.36 10.89 -11.30
N ALA A 352 -1.62 12.18 -11.53
CA ALA A 352 -1.70 12.67 -12.91
C ALA A 352 -0.33 12.61 -13.61
N ARG A 353 0.78 12.76 -12.87
CA ARG A 353 2.13 12.58 -13.42
C ARG A 353 2.39 11.10 -13.76
N SER A 354 2.02 10.14 -12.90
CA SER A 354 2.16 8.71 -13.22
C SER A 354 1.19 8.24 -14.31
N ALA A 355 -0.04 8.73 -14.32
CA ALA A 355 -1.02 8.47 -15.37
C ALA A 355 -0.62 9.09 -16.71
N GLY A 356 -0.05 10.30 -16.69
CA GLY A 356 0.51 10.96 -17.86
C GLY A 356 1.70 10.19 -18.46
N VAL A 357 2.59 9.65 -17.62
CA VAL A 357 3.68 8.76 -18.06
C VAL A 357 3.13 7.49 -18.69
N LEU A 358 2.17 6.81 -18.04
CA LEU A 358 1.57 5.58 -18.56
C LEU A 358 0.77 5.83 -19.86
N ALA A 359 0.06 6.96 -19.95
CA ALA A 359 -0.56 7.41 -21.20
C ALA A 359 0.50 7.66 -22.28
N GLY A 360 1.63 8.29 -21.92
CA GLY A 360 2.78 8.49 -22.80
C GLY A 360 3.33 7.18 -23.37
N ILE A 361 3.37 6.11 -22.57
CA ILE A 361 3.79 4.77 -23.02
C ILE A 361 2.82 4.21 -24.07
N VAL A 362 1.51 4.42 -23.92
CA VAL A 362 0.53 4.05 -24.96
C VAL A 362 0.80 4.82 -26.26
N GLU A 363 1.09 6.13 -26.16
CA GLU A 363 1.37 6.96 -27.34
C GLU A 363 2.70 6.59 -28.02
N SER A 364 3.73 6.21 -27.27
CA SER A 364 5.05 5.85 -27.82
C SER A 364 5.13 4.41 -28.31
N SER A 365 4.54 3.47 -27.56
CA SER A 365 4.78 2.03 -27.70
C SER A 365 3.53 1.23 -28.07
N GLY A 366 2.35 1.83 -27.92
CA GLY A 366 1.09 1.24 -28.38
C GLY A 366 0.99 1.24 -29.90
N ASP A 367 0.23 0.28 -30.46
CA ASP A 367 -0.17 0.31 -31.87
C ASP A 367 -1.20 1.42 -32.16
N ALA A 368 -1.54 1.61 -33.44
CA ALA A 368 -2.52 2.62 -33.86
C ALA A 368 -3.88 2.45 -33.16
N ARG A 369 -4.27 1.22 -32.83
CA ARG A 369 -5.55 0.94 -32.17
C ARG A 369 -5.50 1.32 -30.69
N ALA A 370 -4.41 1.01 -29.97
CA ALA A 370 -4.22 1.40 -28.58
C ALA A 370 -4.22 2.94 -28.44
N LYS A 371 -3.54 3.65 -29.34
CA LYS A 371 -3.56 5.12 -29.38
C LYS A 371 -4.97 5.67 -29.62
N ALA A 372 -5.68 5.11 -30.59
CA ALA A 372 -7.06 5.48 -30.89
C ALA A 372 -8.03 5.16 -29.72
N ASP A 373 -7.85 4.02 -29.05
CA ASP A 373 -8.62 3.63 -27.86
C ASP A 373 -8.42 4.67 -26.75
N LEU A 374 -7.16 5.03 -26.42
CA LEU A 374 -6.85 6.00 -25.38
C LEU A 374 -7.36 7.42 -25.72
N ALA A 375 -7.19 7.86 -26.97
CA ALA A 375 -7.67 9.15 -27.44
C ALA A 375 -9.21 9.25 -27.38
N ALA A 376 -9.92 8.13 -27.58
CA ALA A 376 -11.37 8.05 -27.44
C ALA A 376 -11.84 7.89 -25.98
N GLY A 377 -10.94 7.96 -25.00
CA GLY A 377 -11.25 7.76 -23.58
C GLY A 377 -11.56 6.30 -23.20
N ARG A 378 -11.36 5.34 -24.12
CA ARG A 378 -11.47 3.91 -23.81
C ARG A 378 -10.32 3.50 -22.91
N LYS A 379 -10.55 2.49 -22.07
CA LYS A 379 -9.50 1.94 -21.21
C LYS A 379 -8.49 1.18 -22.05
N VAL A 380 -7.21 1.49 -21.87
CA VAL A 380 -6.07 0.73 -22.41
C VAL A 380 -5.30 0.15 -21.23
N VAL A 381 -4.87 -1.10 -21.33
CA VAL A 381 -4.05 -1.72 -20.29
C VAL A 381 -2.59 -1.59 -20.67
N VAL A 382 -1.77 -1.11 -19.75
CA VAL A 382 -0.32 -0.99 -19.90
C VAL A 382 0.34 -1.92 -18.89
N ALA A 383 1.28 -2.75 -19.32
CA ALA A 383 2.10 -3.55 -18.41
C ALA A 383 3.56 -3.17 -18.56
N LEU A 384 4.21 -2.91 -17.42
CA LEU A 384 5.63 -2.69 -17.31
C LEU A 384 6.24 -3.95 -16.70
N ARG A 385 6.98 -4.70 -17.53
CA ARG A 385 7.68 -5.90 -17.08
C ARG A 385 8.99 -5.52 -16.41
N THR A 386 9.16 -5.96 -15.17
CA THR A 386 10.45 -6.10 -14.51
C THR A 386 11.02 -7.45 -14.92
N PRO A 387 12.16 -7.52 -15.63
CA PRO A 387 12.76 -8.80 -15.95
C PRO A 387 13.11 -9.56 -14.67
N THR A 388 12.49 -10.73 -14.47
CA THR A 388 12.67 -11.55 -13.28
C THR A 388 13.06 -12.97 -13.70
N ASP A 389 14.00 -13.56 -12.96
CA ASP A 389 14.42 -14.95 -13.17
C ASP A 389 13.24 -15.89 -12.86
N ALA A 390 12.88 -16.77 -13.79
CA ALA A 390 11.76 -17.68 -13.64
C ALA A 390 11.90 -18.65 -12.45
N HIS A 391 13.11 -18.85 -11.93
CA HIS A 391 13.43 -19.65 -10.76
C HIS A 391 13.24 -18.90 -9.43
N ASP A 392 13.05 -17.58 -9.46
CA ASP A 392 12.82 -16.80 -8.26
C ASP A 392 11.56 -17.24 -7.50
N ASN A 393 11.55 -16.98 -6.19
CA ASN A 393 10.51 -17.44 -5.27
C ASN A 393 10.31 -18.98 -5.33
N GLY A 394 11.40 -19.72 -5.56
CA GLY A 394 11.39 -21.18 -5.67
C GLY A 394 10.58 -21.68 -6.87
N GLY A 395 10.62 -20.93 -7.99
CA GLY A 395 9.95 -21.28 -9.23
C GLY A 395 8.43 -21.10 -9.23
N LYS A 396 7.88 -20.33 -8.29
CA LYS A 396 6.42 -20.07 -8.16
C LYS A 396 5.98 -18.74 -8.80
N GLY A 397 6.91 -17.96 -9.35
CA GLY A 397 6.68 -16.63 -9.90
C GLY A 397 6.53 -15.54 -8.83
N VAL A 398 6.59 -14.28 -9.26
CA VAL A 398 6.60 -13.08 -8.39
C VAL A 398 5.64 -12.02 -8.96
N TYR A 399 4.92 -11.30 -8.09
CA TYR A 399 4.06 -10.17 -8.50
C TYR A 399 4.81 -8.83 -8.39
N ASP A 400 5.82 -8.63 -9.22
CA ASP A 400 6.73 -7.49 -9.25
C ASP A 400 6.61 -6.60 -10.49
N ASP A 401 5.70 -6.95 -11.40
CA ASP A 401 5.34 -6.12 -12.55
C ASP A 401 4.26 -5.11 -12.20
N SER A 402 4.19 -4.04 -12.99
CA SER A 402 3.10 -3.05 -12.89
C SER A 402 2.13 -3.21 -14.05
N ILE A 403 0.89 -3.60 -13.77
CA ILE A 403 -0.21 -3.63 -14.74
C ILE A 403 -1.17 -2.49 -14.43
N ALA A 404 -1.42 -1.61 -15.40
CA ALA A 404 -2.22 -0.40 -15.22
C ALA A 404 -3.38 -0.32 -16.21
N VAL A 405 -4.56 0.06 -15.72
CA VAL A 405 -5.69 0.48 -16.58
C VAL A 405 -5.61 1.99 -16.75
N VAL A 406 -5.41 2.46 -17.98
CA VAL A 406 -5.15 3.85 -18.35
C VAL A 406 -6.28 4.39 -19.22
N TRP A 407 -6.70 5.64 -19.01
CA TRP A 407 -7.71 6.32 -19.83
C TRP A 407 -7.56 7.83 -19.81
N LYS A 408 -8.23 8.52 -20.73
CA LYS A 408 -8.41 9.97 -20.70
C LYS A 408 -9.87 10.30 -20.36
N ASP A 409 -10.09 11.32 -19.55
CA ASP A 409 -11.44 11.86 -19.35
C ASP A 409 -11.87 12.78 -20.50
N ALA A 410 -13.09 13.33 -20.42
CA ALA A 410 -13.63 14.22 -21.46
C ALA A 410 -12.80 15.51 -21.65
N GLY A 411 -12.04 15.93 -20.62
CA GLY A 411 -11.12 17.05 -20.70
C GLY A 411 -9.75 16.68 -21.26
N GLY A 412 -9.52 15.42 -21.62
CA GLY A 412 -8.24 14.91 -22.10
C GLY A 412 -7.22 14.63 -20.99
N THR A 413 -7.60 14.75 -19.72
CA THR A 413 -6.70 14.46 -18.60
C THR A 413 -6.52 12.95 -18.47
N ALA A 414 -5.27 12.51 -18.39
CA ALA A 414 -4.94 11.10 -18.23
C ALA A 414 -5.16 10.63 -16.79
N HIS A 415 -5.71 9.44 -16.65
CA HIS A 415 -5.97 8.74 -15.41
C HIS A 415 -5.46 7.30 -15.53
N ALA A 416 -5.00 6.73 -14.42
CA ALA A 416 -4.54 5.36 -14.38
C ALA A 416 -4.85 4.71 -13.04
N ARG A 417 -5.07 3.40 -13.05
CA ARG A 417 -5.10 2.56 -11.85
C ARG A 417 -4.12 1.41 -12.03
N VAL A 418 -3.13 1.33 -11.13
CA VAL A 418 -2.00 0.39 -11.20
C VAL A 418 -2.20 -0.76 -10.23
N PHE A 419 -1.77 -1.95 -10.64
CA PHE A 419 -1.88 -3.22 -9.93
C PHE A 419 -0.52 -3.93 -9.98
N ALA A 420 -0.17 -4.63 -8.92
CA ALA A 420 0.94 -5.57 -8.95
C ALA A 420 0.53 -6.79 -9.80
N GLY A 421 1.40 -7.22 -10.69
CA GLY A 421 1.16 -8.32 -11.60
C GLY A 421 2.42 -9.13 -11.88
N ASN A 422 2.27 -10.15 -12.69
CA ASN A 422 3.33 -11.03 -13.16
C ASN A 422 3.13 -11.26 -14.66
N THR A 423 4.17 -11.02 -15.46
CA THR A 423 4.18 -11.15 -16.92
C THR A 423 5.22 -12.16 -17.42
N ASP A 424 6.01 -12.73 -16.50
CA ASP A 424 6.95 -13.82 -16.73
C ASP A 424 6.35 -15.20 -16.34
N PRO A 425 6.85 -16.32 -16.89
CA PRO A 425 6.45 -17.65 -16.49
C PRO A 425 7.07 -18.04 -15.14
N SER A 426 6.57 -19.12 -14.57
CA SER A 426 7.09 -19.72 -13.35
C SER A 426 7.81 -21.04 -13.68
N ALA A 427 8.98 -21.28 -13.08
CA ALA A 427 9.76 -22.48 -13.35
C ALA A 427 9.07 -23.80 -12.96
N GLN A 428 7.97 -23.77 -12.19
CA GLN A 428 7.13 -24.95 -11.97
C GLN A 428 6.58 -25.59 -13.27
N TYR A 429 6.61 -24.86 -14.39
CA TYR A 429 6.21 -25.36 -15.72
C TYR A 429 7.39 -25.79 -16.60
N SER A 430 8.64 -25.71 -16.13
CA SER A 430 9.84 -26.05 -16.92
C SER A 430 10.16 -27.56 -16.92
N THR A 431 9.16 -28.45 -16.80
CA THR A 431 9.40 -29.87 -16.49
C THR A 431 10.02 -30.66 -17.64
N GLU A 432 11.03 -31.47 -17.32
CA GLU A 432 11.54 -32.56 -18.15
C GLU A 432 10.59 -33.78 -18.12
N GLY A 433 10.20 -34.30 -19.30
CA GLY A 433 9.56 -35.61 -19.45
C GLY A 433 8.07 -35.65 -19.85
N PRO A 434 7.53 -36.85 -20.19
CA PRO A 434 6.27 -37.07 -20.93
C PRO A 434 4.98 -36.74 -20.16
N LYS A 435 5.08 -36.10 -18.99
CA LYS A 435 3.97 -35.62 -18.15
C LYS A 435 3.70 -34.11 -18.28
N ALA A 436 4.22 -33.44 -19.31
CA ALA A 436 3.94 -32.04 -19.65
C ALA A 436 2.46 -31.75 -20.04
N ALA A 437 1.51 -32.62 -19.69
CA ALA A 437 0.14 -32.65 -20.19
C ALA A 437 -0.83 -31.62 -19.56
N LYS A 438 -0.35 -30.50 -18.98
CA LYS A 438 -1.22 -29.40 -18.55
C LYS A 438 -0.60 -28.02 -18.81
N GLY A 439 -0.37 -27.72 -20.08
CA GLY A 439 0.08 -26.42 -20.59
C GLY A 439 0.94 -26.64 -21.84
N SER A 440 0.90 -25.71 -22.80
CA SER A 440 1.54 -25.82 -24.11
C SER A 440 3.04 -26.13 -24.03
N SER A 441 3.42 -27.41 -24.05
CA SER A 441 4.80 -27.89 -24.08
C SER A 441 5.40 -27.62 -25.47
N VAL A 442 6.39 -26.75 -25.54
CA VAL A 442 7.10 -26.38 -26.77
C VAL A 442 8.58 -26.64 -26.52
N ASP A 443 9.19 -27.45 -27.38
CA ASP A 443 10.64 -27.66 -27.50
C ASP A 443 11.07 -26.90 -28.77
N ALA A 444 11.57 -25.68 -28.58
CA ALA A 444 11.81 -24.71 -29.65
C ALA A 444 13.15 -24.89 -30.34
N ASP A 445 14.15 -25.46 -29.65
CA ASP A 445 15.49 -25.71 -30.19
C ASP A 445 15.78 -27.19 -30.51
N GLY A 446 14.87 -28.10 -30.14
CA GLY A 446 14.91 -29.52 -30.48
C GLY A 446 15.87 -30.33 -29.62
N ASP A 447 16.23 -29.84 -28.43
CA ASP A 447 17.14 -30.52 -27.52
C ASP A 447 16.45 -31.64 -26.71
N GLY A 448 15.12 -31.76 -26.81
CA GLY A 448 14.31 -32.74 -26.11
C GLY A 448 13.77 -32.27 -24.74
N ARG A 449 13.93 -30.99 -24.39
CA ARG A 449 13.41 -30.33 -23.19
C ARG A 449 12.34 -29.30 -23.59
N ASN A 450 11.45 -28.97 -22.64
CA ASN A 450 10.38 -28.02 -22.89
C ASN A 450 10.77 -26.63 -22.41
N ASP A 451 10.61 -25.63 -23.27
CA ASP A 451 10.97 -24.26 -23.00
C ASP A 451 9.82 -23.50 -22.34
N LEU A 452 10.16 -22.81 -21.25
CA LEU A 452 9.26 -21.81 -20.71
C LEU A 452 8.99 -20.75 -21.78
N GLY A 453 7.76 -20.22 -21.80
CA GLY A 453 7.37 -19.17 -22.73
C GLY A 453 6.83 -17.96 -21.99
N ARG A 454 7.26 -16.77 -22.40
CA ARG A 454 6.67 -15.49 -21.96
C ARG A 454 6.14 -14.70 -23.14
N LEU A 455 5.13 -13.87 -22.94
CA LEU A 455 4.62 -12.99 -24.00
C LEU A 455 5.70 -11.97 -24.41
N GLN A 456 5.97 -11.82 -25.71
CA GLN A 456 6.89 -10.78 -26.17
C GLN A 456 6.30 -9.38 -25.93
N ALA A 457 7.15 -8.41 -25.56
CA ALA A 457 6.74 -7.01 -25.45
C ALA A 457 6.15 -6.48 -26.76
N GLY A 458 5.10 -5.66 -26.66
CA GLY A 458 4.32 -5.20 -27.80
C GLY A 458 2.86 -4.94 -27.46
N THR A 459 2.03 -4.72 -28.48
CA THR A 459 0.59 -4.50 -28.31
C THR A 459 -0.21 -5.73 -28.70
N THR A 460 -1.09 -6.19 -27.81
CA THR A 460 -2.00 -7.31 -28.04
C THR A 460 -3.43 -6.91 -27.69
N ARG A 461 -4.42 -7.37 -28.46
CA ARG A 461 -5.84 -7.14 -28.14
C ARG A 461 -6.39 -8.27 -27.30
N TYR A 462 -7.04 -7.95 -26.20
CA TYR A 462 -7.66 -8.91 -25.29
C TYR A 462 -9.18 -8.73 -25.21
N VAL A 463 -9.89 -9.85 -25.04
CA VAL A 463 -11.35 -9.91 -24.84
C VAL A 463 -11.66 -10.78 -23.63
N GLN A 464 -12.59 -10.32 -22.80
CA GLN A 464 -13.09 -11.00 -21.62
C GLN A 464 -13.83 -12.28 -22.02
N GLN A 465 -13.54 -13.36 -21.31
CA GLN A 465 -14.18 -14.66 -21.44
C GLN A 465 -14.63 -15.13 -20.06
N GLY A 466 -15.71 -15.92 -20.03
CA GLY A 466 -16.10 -16.71 -18.86
C GLY A 466 -15.56 -18.13 -18.99
N GLY A 467 -15.31 -18.81 -17.87
CA GLY A 467 -14.88 -20.21 -17.91
C GLY A 467 -14.31 -20.71 -16.58
N GLN A 468 -13.66 -21.87 -16.61
CA GLN A 468 -13.11 -22.55 -15.43
C GLN A 468 -11.68 -22.07 -15.09
N PHE A 469 -11.48 -20.75 -15.06
CA PHE A 469 -10.25 -20.16 -14.50
C PHE A 469 -10.51 -19.67 -13.08
N LEU A 470 -9.45 -19.49 -12.29
CA LEU A 470 -9.57 -18.87 -10.97
C LEU A 470 -10.32 -17.53 -11.09
N GLY A 471 -11.43 -17.38 -10.36
CA GLY A 471 -12.30 -16.18 -10.44
C GLY A 471 -13.36 -16.20 -11.55
N ASN A 472 -13.45 -17.28 -12.34
CA ASN A 472 -14.39 -17.50 -13.45
C ASN A 472 -14.40 -16.43 -14.57
N THR A 473 -13.42 -15.51 -14.55
CA THR A 473 -13.22 -14.46 -15.55
C THR A 473 -11.75 -14.44 -15.94
N PHE A 474 -11.48 -14.36 -17.23
CA PHE A 474 -10.13 -14.18 -17.78
C PHE A 474 -10.21 -13.42 -19.09
N PHE A 475 -9.08 -12.95 -19.61
CA PHE A 475 -9.01 -12.28 -20.89
C PHE A 475 -8.12 -13.08 -21.83
N ARG A 476 -8.58 -13.27 -23.06
CA ARG A 476 -7.88 -14.01 -24.10
C ARG A 476 -7.47 -13.07 -25.23
N ALA A 477 -6.27 -13.27 -25.77
CA ALA A 477 -5.80 -12.59 -26.96
C ALA A 477 -6.72 -12.89 -28.16
N THR A 478 -6.99 -11.90 -29.01
CA THR A 478 -7.84 -12.09 -30.21
C THR A 478 -7.08 -12.59 -31.42
N ALA A 479 -5.75 -12.62 -31.35
CA ALA A 479 -4.86 -13.02 -32.43
C ALA A 479 -3.69 -13.81 -31.84
N THR A 480 -2.97 -14.53 -32.71
CA THR A 480 -1.77 -15.27 -32.33
C THR A 480 -0.74 -14.34 -31.71
N THR A 481 -0.30 -14.67 -30.50
CA THR A 481 0.74 -13.96 -29.76
C THR A 481 2.12 -14.51 -30.09
N VAL A 482 3.14 -13.65 -30.02
CA VAL A 482 4.55 -14.04 -30.09
C VAL A 482 5.05 -14.28 -28.67
N ALA A 483 5.73 -15.40 -28.45
CA ALA A 483 6.39 -15.72 -27.20
C ALA A 483 7.92 -15.64 -27.33
N GLU A 484 8.57 -15.26 -26.23
CA GLU A 484 10.00 -15.50 -26.02
C GLU A 484 10.17 -16.81 -25.24
N ARG A 485 11.16 -17.61 -25.63
CA ARG A 485 11.47 -18.93 -25.09
C ARG A 485 12.81 -18.93 -24.38
N ASP A 486 12.84 -19.53 -23.19
CA ASP A 486 14.05 -19.82 -22.43
C ASP A 486 14.54 -21.20 -22.88
N THR A 487 15.39 -21.21 -23.91
CA THR A 487 15.85 -22.46 -24.56
C THR A 487 17.16 -22.96 -23.96
N ASN A 488 17.89 -22.10 -23.25
CA ASN A 488 19.07 -22.55 -22.50
C ASN A 488 18.73 -22.99 -21.07
N HIS A 489 17.47 -22.79 -20.64
CA HIS A 489 16.92 -23.14 -19.34
C HIS A 489 17.64 -22.49 -18.16
N ASP A 490 18.11 -21.25 -18.33
CA ASP A 490 18.73 -20.45 -17.27
C ASP A 490 17.72 -19.57 -16.51
N GLY A 491 16.44 -19.62 -16.89
CA GLY A 491 15.36 -18.85 -16.29
C GLY A 491 15.27 -17.41 -16.79
N LEU A 492 16.17 -17.00 -17.68
CA LEU A 492 16.18 -15.69 -18.31
C LEU A 492 15.77 -15.83 -19.79
N PHE A 493 15.31 -14.72 -20.38
CA PHE A 493 14.75 -14.71 -21.74
C PHE A 493 15.47 -13.64 -22.55
N ASP A 494 16.66 -13.95 -23.05
CA ASP A 494 17.56 -12.98 -23.65
C ASP A 494 18.30 -13.51 -24.88
N ALA A 495 19.18 -12.69 -25.45
CA ALA A 495 19.84 -13.04 -26.70
C ALA A 495 20.72 -14.31 -26.65
N ARG A 496 20.95 -14.90 -25.47
CA ARG A 496 21.65 -16.18 -25.29
C ARG A 496 20.75 -17.38 -25.61
N ASP A 497 19.43 -17.19 -25.66
CA ASP A 497 18.47 -18.22 -26.09
C ASP A 497 18.51 -18.41 -27.61
N ALA A 498 18.90 -19.60 -28.05
CA ALA A 498 18.78 -20.00 -29.44
C ALA A 498 17.29 -20.14 -29.80
N ALA A 499 16.87 -19.77 -31.01
CA ALA A 499 15.47 -19.86 -31.41
C ALA A 499 14.44 -19.17 -30.46
N ARG A 500 14.89 -18.22 -29.62
CA ARG A 500 14.09 -17.51 -28.59
C ARG A 500 12.71 -17.05 -29.04
N ILE A 501 12.55 -16.62 -30.28
CA ILE A 501 11.32 -15.97 -30.74
C ILE A 501 10.38 -17.00 -31.38
N ASP A 502 9.40 -17.44 -30.61
CA ASP A 502 8.29 -18.28 -31.07
C ASP A 502 7.11 -17.41 -31.54
N ARG A 503 6.94 -17.31 -32.86
CA ARG A 503 5.91 -16.46 -33.47
C ARG A 503 4.50 -17.06 -33.49
N THR A 504 4.36 -18.36 -33.26
CA THR A 504 3.10 -19.07 -33.52
C THR A 504 2.70 -20.09 -32.46
N GLY A 505 3.66 -20.72 -31.78
CA GLY A 505 3.43 -21.80 -30.83
C GLY A 505 2.62 -21.38 -29.60
N ALA A 506 2.70 -20.11 -29.21
CA ALA A 506 1.85 -19.57 -28.13
C ALA A 506 0.36 -19.44 -28.53
N GLY A 507 0.03 -19.38 -29.83
CA GLY A 507 -1.36 -19.24 -30.29
C GLY A 507 -2.08 -18.08 -29.57
N THR A 508 -3.25 -18.34 -28.99
CA THR A 508 -3.98 -17.40 -28.11
C THR A 508 -3.95 -17.84 -26.64
N SER A 509 -2.93 -18.63 -26.25
CA SER A 509 -2.86 -19.29 -24.95
C SER A 509 -2.30 -18.40 -23.83
N MET A 510 -1.67 -17.28 -24.15
CA MET A 510 -1.26 -16.27 -23.18
C MET A 510 -2.49 -15.46 -22.74
N LEU A 511 -2.90 -15.63 -21.50
CA LEU A 511 -4.13 -15.07 -20.93
C LEU A 511 -3.83 -14.00 -19.89
N ILE A 512 -4.80 -13.11 -19.64
CA ILE A 512 -4.81 -12.31 -18.41
C ILE A 512 -5.79 -12.95 -17.42
N HIS A 513 -5.32 -13.43 -16.28
CA HIS A 513 -6.18 -14.12 -15.31
C HIS A 513 -5.74 -13.96 -13.85
N GLN A 514 -6.61 -14.39 -12.95
CA GLN A 514 -6.33 -14.43 -11.53
C GLN A 514 -5.27 -15.50 -11.22
N GLY A 515 -4.24 -15.14 -10.44
CA GLY A 515 -3.33 -16.09 -9.83
C GLY A 515 -3.65 -16.32 -8.33
N GLY A 516 -2.69 -16.91 -7.62
CA GLY A 516 -2.78 -17.25 -6.19
C GLY A 516 -2.17 -16.19 -5.28
N ALA A 517 -2.19 -16.44 -3.96
CA ALA A 517 -1.61 -15.51 -2.98
C ALA A 517 -0.08 -15.54 -2.92
N SER A 518 0.53 -16.67 -3.28
CA SER A 518 1.99 -16.89 -3.20
C SER A 518 2.54 -17.66 -4.41
N ASN A 519 1.73 -17.82 -5.45
CA ASN A 519 2.05 -18.54 -6.68
C ASN A 519 1.26 -17.89 -7.81
N THR A 520 1.96 -17.50 -8.86
CA THR A 520 1.36 -16.77 -9.98
C THR A 520 0.52 -17.68 -10.86
N TRP A 521 0.78 -18.99 -10.85
CA TRP A 521 0.19 -19.98 -11.75
C TRP A 521 0.36 -19.58 -13.23
N SER A 522 1.49 -18.94 -13.53
CA SER A 522 1.81 -18.46 -14.87
C SER A 522 2.72 -19.45 -15.61
N ALA A 523 2.22 -20.00 -16.71
CA ALA A 523 3.04 -20.65 -17.74
C ALA A 523 3.36 -19.68 -18.91
N GLY A 524 3.41 -18.37 -18.63
CA GLY A 524 3.54 -17.29 -19.61
C GLY A 524 2.36 -16.32 -19.64
N CYS A 525 1.32 -16.61 -18.85
CA CYS A 525 0.16 -15.75 -18.68
C CYS A 525 0.45 -14.51 -17.82
N GLN A 526 -0.42 -13.53 -17.95
CA GLN A 526 -0.35 -12.25 -17.27
C GLN A 526 -1.27 -12.35 -16.06
N THR A 527 -0.69 -12.41 -14.88
CA THR A 527 -1.46 -12.76 -13.68
C THR A 527 -1.38 -11.66 -12.64
N MET A 528 -2.43 -11.57 -11.84
CA MET A 528 -2.51 -10.69 -10.67
C MET A 528 -3.01 -11.50 -9.49
N ALA A 529 -2.64 -11.12 -8.28
CA ALA A 529 -3.22 -11.70 -7.08
C ALA A 529 -4.76 -11.54 -7.07
N ARG A 530 -5.47 -12.40 -6.34
CA ARG A 530 -6.95 -12.45 -6.38
C ARG A 530 -7.64 -11.09 -6.16
N SER A 531 -7.20 -10.35 -5.16
CA SER A 531 -7.72 -9.02 -4.84
C SER A 531 -7.48 -8.03 -5.99
N ASP A 532 -6.26 -7.99 -6.50
CA ASP A 532 -5.85 -7.08 -7.56
C ASP A 532 -6.52 -7.40 -8.90
N PHE A 533 -6.66 -8.69 -9.24
CA PHE A 533 -7.37 -9.09 -10.44
C PHE A 533 -8.85 -8.65 -10.43
N ASN A 534 -9.54 -8.79 -9.29
CA ASN A 534 -10.91 -8.32 -9.15
C ASN A 534 -11.00 -6.79 -9.24
N ALA A 535 -10.05 -6.09 -8.64
CA ALA A 535 -9.97 -4.63 -8.72
C ALA A 535 -9.62 -4.14 -10.14
N PHE A 536 -8.79 -4.88 -10.87
CA PHE A 536 -8.46 -4.68 -12.27
C PHE A 536 -9.71 -4.82 -13.15
N VAL A 537 -10.47 -5.90 -13.00
CA VAL A 537 -11.74 -6.09 -13.72
C VAL A 537 -12.72 -4.95 -13.41
N GLY A 538 -12.79 -4.50 -12.16
CA GLY A 538 -13.59 -3.34 -11.78
C GLY A 538 -13.12 -2.02 -12.43
N ALA A 539 -11.81 -1.81 -12.53
CA ALA A 539 -11.22 -0.62 -13.13
C ALA A 539 -11.46 -0.50 -14.65
N LEU A 540 -11.69 -1.62 -15.33
CA LEU A 540 -12.14 -1.64 -16.72
C LEU A 540 -13.56 -1.08 -16.90
N GLY A 541 -14.34 -0.90 -15.83
CA GLY A 541 -15.65 -0.25 -15.88
C GLY A 541 -16.65 -0.95 -16.79
N GLY A 542 -16.60 -2.28 -16.87
CA GLY A 542 -17.45 -3.09 -17.76
C GLY A 542 -16.94 -3.21 -19.20
N GLN A 543 -15.80 -2.59 -19.54
CA GLN A 543 -15.16 -2.75 -20.84
C GLN A 543 -14.65 -4.20 -21.00
N LYS A 544 -15.33 -4.97 -21.85
CA LYS A 544 -15.03 -6.38 -22.08
C LYS A 544 -13.88 -6.65 -23.06
N ALA A 545 -13.30 -5.61 -23.66
CA ALA A 545 -12.19 -5.76 -24.58
C ALA A 545 -11.29 -4.52 -24.56
N PHE A 546 -9.98 -4.70 -24.51
CA PHE A 546 -8.99 -3.61 -24.41
C PHE A 546 -7.71 -3.95 -25.16
N SER A 547 -6.99 -2.91 -25.57
CA SER A 547 -5.61 -3.05 -26.04
C SER A 547 -4.70 -3.19 -24.82
N TYR A 548 -3.77 -4.12 -24.88
CA TYR A 548 -2.78 -4.42 -23.85
C TYR A 548 -1.40 -4.07 -24.43
N VAL A 549 -0.75 -3.07 -23.86
CA VAL A 549 0.57 -2.57 -24.26
C VAL A 549 1.57 -3.05 -23.22
N LEU A 550 2.40 -4.02 -23.59
CA LEU A 550 3.47 -4.56 -22.75
C LEU A 550 4.80 -3.95 -23.17
N VAL A 551 5.55 -3.43 -22.20
CA VAL A 551 6.91 -2.93 -22.39
C VAL A 551 7.82 -3.52 -21.31
N ASP A 552 9.06 -3.81 -21.67
CA ASP A 552 10.09 -4.17 -20.69
C ASP A 552 10.60 -2.88 -20.04
N ALA A 553 10.49 -2.78 -18.71
CA ALA A 553 11.05 -1.69 -17.95
C ALA A 553 12.58 -1.74 -18.04
N LYS A 554 13.20 -0.62 -18.39
CA LYS A 554 14.66 -0.45 -18.49
C LYS A 554 15.24 0.16 -17.23
#